data_AF-A0A7C2FCC8-F1
#
_entry.id   AF-A0A7C2FCC8-F1
#
_cell.length_a   1.000
_cell.length_b   1.000
_cell.length_c   1.000
_cell.angle_alpha   90.00
_cell.angle_beta   90.00
_cell.angle_gamma   90.00
#
_symmetry.space_group_name_H-M   'P 1'
#
loop_
_entity.id
_entity.type
_entity.pdbx_description
1 polymer ?
#
loop_
_entity_poly.entity_id
_entity_poly.type
_entity_poly.pdbx_seq_one_letter_code
_entity_poly.pdbx_strand_id
1 'polypeptide(L)' 'MSGLRIAGVRFGRSGPVYFVAAPDGELAVGQRVDVEIGGEIRPGRVVITPAQLLLCEVEEPRGRVVTL' A
#
# COMPACT_ATOMS: atom_id res chain seq x y z
N MET A 1 -18.68 -9.20 -3.63
CA MET A 1 -17.98 -7.92 -3.45
C MET A 1 -16.57 -8.25 -3.03
N SER A 2 -15.56 -8.04 -3.87
CA SER A 2 -14.17 -8.15 -3.42
C SER A 2 -13.96 -7.06 -2.36
N GLY A 3 -13.58 -7.46 -1.15
CA GLY A 3 -13.25 -6.52 -0.10
C GLY A 3 -12.04 -5.68 -0.51
N LEU A 4 -12.02 -4.40 -0.12
CA LEU A 4 -10.89 -3.52 -0.34
C LEU A 4 -9.62 -4.14 0.28
N ARG A 5 -8.62 -4.45 -0.56
CA ARG A 5 -7.32 -4.97 -0.11
C ARG A 5 -6.44 -3.79 0.30
N ILE A 6 -5.84 -3.85 1.48
CA ILE A 6 -5.00 -2.79 2.02
C ILE A 6 -3.56 -3.27 2.13
N ALA A 7 -2.61 -2.44 1.74
CA ALA A 7 -1.18 -2.63 1.98
C ALA A 7 -0.59 -1.42 2.71
N GLY A 8 0.46 -1.65 3.50
CA GLY A 8 1.28 -0.60 4.09
C GLY A 8 2.52 -0.36 3.23
N VAL A 9 2.70 0.86 2.73
CA VAL A 9 3.83 1.25 1.88
C VAL A 9 4.66 2.33 2.56
N ARG A 10 5.97 2.09 2.70
CA ARG A 10 6.94 3.06 3.23
C ARG A 10 7.59 3.88 2.12
N PHE A 11 7.70 5.18 2.34
CA PHE A 11 8.41 6.10 1.44
C PHE A 11 9.77 6.49 2.02
N GLY A 12 10.85 6.31 1.25
CA GLY A 12 12.23 6.49 1.74
C GLY A 12 12.71 5.38 2.70
N ARG A 13 13.93 5.50 3.24
CA ARG A 13 14.50 4.49 4.16
C ARG A 13 13.82 4.48 5.54
N SER A 14 13.52 5.65 6.07
CA SER A 14 12.94 5.84 7.42
C SER A 14 11.72 6.77 7.41
N GLY A 15 11.07 6.94 6.26
CA GLY A 15 9.90 7.82 6.15
C GLY A 15 8.60 7.13 6.56
N PRO A 16 7.46 7.83 6.36
CA PRO A 16 6.16 7.36 6.83
C PRO A 16 5.71 6.10 6.09
N VAL A 17 4.85 5.33 6.76
CA VAL A 17 4.09 4.22 6.17
C VAL A 17 2.66 4.69 5.92
N TYR A 18 2.18 4.57 4.69
CA TYR A 18 0.79 4.85 4.34
C TYR A 18 0.05 3.55 4.04
N PHE A 19 -1.18 3.47 4.53
CA PHE A 19 -2.13 2.43 4.11
C PHE A 19 -2.75 2.84 2.77
N VAL A 20 -2.65 1.95 1.79
CA VAL A 20 -3.05 2.21 0.40
C VAL A 20 -3.89 1.05 -0.12
N ALA A 21 -4.77 1.35 -1.08
CA ALA A 21 -5.48 0.32 -1.82
C ALA A 21 -4.48 -0.51 -2.64
N ALA A 22 -4.56 -1.83 -2.49
CA ALA A 22 -3.76 -2.80 -3.21
C ALA A 22 -4.58 -3.45 -4.34
N PRO A 23 -3.94 -3.78 -5.48
CA PRO A 23 -4.60 -4.56 -6.52
C PRO A 23 -4.86 -5.99 -6.06
N ASP A 24 -5.63 -6.74 -6.87
CA ASP A 24 -5.95 -8.15 -6.61
C ASP A 24 -4.73 -9.10 -6.71
N GLY A 25 -3.59 -8.60 -7.20
CA GLY A 25 -2.33 -9.33 -7.24
C GLY A 25 -1.69 -9.57 -5.86
N GLU A 26 -0.73 -10.49 -5.83
CA GLU A 26 0.12 -10.69 -4.65
C GLU A 26 1.15 -9.57 -4.53
N LEU A 27 1.28 -9.03 -3.31
CA LEU A 27 2.34 -8.11 -2.92
C LEU A 27 3.26 -8.80 -1.93
N ALA A 28 4.57 -8.68 -2.14
CA ALA A 28 5.59 -9.20 -1.23
C ALA A 28 6.15 -8.09 -0.34
N VAL A 29 6.48 -8.42 0.92
CA VAL A 29 7.24 -7.50 1.78
C VAL A 29 8.57 -7.18 1.10
N GLY A 30 8.92 -5.91 1.05
CA GLY A 30 10.13 -5.43 0.39
C GLY A 30 9.97 -5.17 -1.11
N GLN A 31 8.84 -5.53 -1.72
CA GLN A 31 8.56 -5.17 -3.12
C GLN A 31 8.55 -3.66 -3.29
N ARG A 32 9.15 -3.16 -4.38
CA ARG A 32 9.03 -1.75 -4.78
C ARG A 32 7.74 -1.59 -5.57
N VAL A 33 6.98 -0.56 -5.27
CA VAL A 33 5.71 -0.27 -5.94
C VAL A 33 5.60 1.23 -6.20
N ASP A 34 4.86 1.61 -7.23
CA ASP A 34 4.48 3.00 -7.45
C ASP A 34 3.08 3.24 -6.89
N VAL A 35 2.95 4.31 -6.09
CA VAL A 35 1.70 4.68 -5.43
C VAL A 35 1.26 6.05 -5.90
N GLU A 36 0.02 6.16 -6.37
CA GLU A 36 -0.63 7.43 -6.65
C GLU A 36 -1.25 7.99 -5.36
N ILE A 37 -0.82 9.20 -4.98
CA ILE A 37 -1.32 9.93 -3.80
C ILE A 37 -1.56 11.39 -4.21
N GLY A 38 -2.81 11.84 -4.15
CA GLY A 38 -3.16 13.23 -4.48
C GLY A 38 -2.78 13.65 -5.91
N GLY A 39 -2.78 12.72 -6.86
CA GLY A 39 -2.40 12.96 -8.26
C GLY A 39 -0.90 12.84 -8.56
N GLU A 40 -0.05 12.63 -7.55
CA GLU A 40 1.39 12.39 -7.73
C GLU A 40 1.73 10.91 -7.62
N ILE A 41 2.65 10.43 -8.46
CA ILE A 41 3.19 9.07 -8.39
C ILE A 41 4.46 9.08 -7.56
N ARG A 42 4.50 8.24 -6.53
CA ARG A 42 5.62 8.15 -5.59
C ARG A 42 6.10 6.70 -5.47
N PRO A 43 7.40 6.43 -5.68
CA PRO A 43 7.95 5.10 -5.48
C PRO A 43 8.05 4.80 -3.98
N GLY A 44 7.57 3.64 -3.59
CA GLY A 44 7.58 3.16 -2.21
C GLY A 44 8.06 1.72 -2.10
N ARG A 45 8.05 1.21 -0.87
CA ARG A 45 8.34 -0.20 -0.59
C ARG A 45 7.26 -0.78 0.31
N VAL A 46 6.72 -1.93 -0.08
CA VAL A 46 5.72 -2.67 0.72
C VAL A 46 6.37 -3.10 2.03
N VAL A 47 5.74 -2.77 3.15
CA VAL A 47 6.14 -3.19 4.50
C VAL A 47 5.03 -3.97 5.21
N ILE A 48 3.79 -3.87 4.74
CA ILE A 48 2.67 -4.70 5.18
C ILE A 48 1.90 -5.17 3.95
N THR A 49 1.74 -6.48 3.77
CA THR A 49 0.98 -7.06 2.65
C THR A 49 -0.50 -7.23 2.99
N PRO A 50 -1.40 -7.33 1.99
CA PRO A 50 -2.82 -7.60 2.23
C PRO A 50 -3.12 -8.93 2.95
N ALA A 51 -2.18 -9.88 2.91
CA ALA A 51 -2.32 -11.17 3.60
C ALA A 51 -1.98 -11.07 5.10
N GLN A 52 -1.30 -10.01 5.52
CA GLN A 52 -1.04 -9.79 6.94
C GLN A 52 -2.31 -9.27 7.61
N LEU A 53 -2.69 -9.90 8.73
CA LEU A 53 -3.84 -9.48 9.51
C LEU A 53 -3.63 -8.05 10.02
N LEU A 54 -4.39 -7.10 9.46
CA LEU A 54 -4.44 -5.72 9.94
C LEU A 54 -5.56 -5.62 10.98
N LEU A 55 -5.20 -5.57 12.26
CA LEU A 55 -6.10 -5.14 13.33
C LEU A 55 -6.04 -3.61 13.46
N CYS A 56 -6.41 -2.91 12.39
CA CYS A 56 -6.57 -1.45 12.38
C CYS A 56 -7.85 -1.11 11.62
N GLU A 57 -8.71 -0.29 12.23
CA GLU A 57 -9.77 0.38 11.50
C GLU A 57 -9.12 1.37 10.53
N VAL A 58 -9.26 1.11 9.23
CA VAL A 58 -8.86 2.03 8.18
C VAL A 58 -10.14 2.71 7.70
N GLU A 59 -10.31 3.99 7.99
CA GLU A 59 -11.46 4.76 7.48
C GLU A 59 -11.43 4.79 5.94
N GLU A 60 -10.31 5.26 5.35
CA GLU A 60 -10.08 5.26 3.91
C GLU A 60 -8.57 5.13 3.58
N PRO A 61 -8.19 4.48 2.46
CA PRO A 61 -6.80 4.39 2.03
C PRO A 61 -6.27 5.77 1.58
N ARG A 62 -5.00 6.06 1.90
CA ARG A 62 -4.36 7.34 1.56
C ARG A 62 -4.02 7.50 0.07
N GLY A 63 -4.06 6.40 -0.68
CA GLY A 63 -3.73 6.34 -2.10
C GLY A 63 -3.92 4.93 -2.64
N ARG A 64 -3.41 4.66 -3.84
CA ARG A 64 -3.51 3.34 -4.50
C ARG A 64 -2.20 2.95 -5.17
N VAL A 65 -1.88 1.66 -5.16
CA VAL A 65 -0.80 1.12 -5.99
C VAL A 65 -1.24 1.13 -7.45
N VAL A 66 -0.40 1.66 -8.33
CA VAL A 66 -0.67 1.74 -9.79
C VAL A 66 0.26 0.86 -10.62
N THR A 67 1.43 0.51 -10.07
CA THR A 67 2.42 -0.38 -10.69
C THR A 67 3.04 -1.30 -9.65
N LEU A 68 3.24 -2.57 -10.03
CA LEU A 68 3.79 -3.65 -9.21
C LEU A 68 5.31 -3.79 -9.35
#